data_AF-A0A3C1VNE8-F1
#
_entry.id   AF-A0A3C1VNE8-F1
#
_cell.length_a   1.000
_cell.length_b   1.000
_cell.length_c   1.000
_cell.angle_alpha   90.00
_cell.angle_beta   90.00
_cell.angle_gamma   90.00
#
_symmetry.space_group_name_H-M   'P 1'
#
loop_
_entity.id
_entity.type
_entity.pdbx_description
1 polymer ?
#
loop_
_entity_poly.entity_id
_entity_poly.type
_entity_poly.pdbx_seq_one_letter_code
_entity_poly.pdbx_strand_id
1 'polypeptide(L)'
;MIEDSHKSREEAANQAHSIIERGVEEFSKQMRSLNAVGTLKAFREKADSIRDGELQKAIKSLQKGDKAEAVLESLARGITNKLIHSPSVQMKQASSEGRDEVLQLIQELFDLDQEP
;
A
#
# COMPACT_ATOMS: atom_id res chain seq x y z
N MET A 1 -25.76 -29.36 -44.49
CA MET A 1 -26.64 -28.68 -43.52
C MET A 1 -26.32 -29.00 -42.04
N ILE A 2 -25.74 -30.17 -41.72
CA ILE A 2 -25.32 -30.49 -40.33
C ILE A 2 -23.91 -29.91 -40.03
N GLU A 3 -22.99 -29.92 -41.01
CA GLU A 3 -21.62 -29.39 -40.85
C GLU A 3 -21.58 -27.88 -40.62
N ASP A 4 -22.41 -27.09 -41.33
CA ASP A 4 -22.54 -25.64 -41.12
C ASP A 4 -23.03 -25.30 -39.70
N SER A 5 -23.93 -26.12 -39.14
CA SER A 5 -24.42 -25.97 -37.77
C SER A 5 -23.34 -26.24 -36.74
N HIS A 6 -22.45 -27.21 -37.00
CA HIS A 6 -21.37 -27.57 -36.09
C HIS A 6 -20.28 -26.49 -36.06
N LYS A 7 -19.89 -25.99 -37.24
CA LYS A 7 -18.92 -24.91 -37.38
C LYS A 7 -19.42 -23.59 -36.81
N SER A 8 -20.70 -23.27 -37.01
CA SER A 8 -21.34 -22.08 -36.42
C SER A 8 -21.39 -22.15 -34.89
N ARG A 9 -21.64 -23.33 -34.30
CA ARG A 9 -21.60 -23.52 -32.85
C ARG A 9 -20.18 -23.40 -32.28
N GLU A 10 -19.18 -23.88 -33.01
CA GLU A 10 -17.77 -23.75 -32.62
C GLU A 10 -17.29 -22.30 -32.68
N GLU A 11 -17.64 -21.56 -33.73
CA GLU A 11 -17.37 -20.12 -33.84
C GLU A 11 -18.07 -19.32 -32.73
N ALA A 12 -19.33 -19.63 -32.43
CA ALA A 12 -20.06 -19.01 -31.33
C ALA A 12 -19.46 -19.34 -29.96
N ALA A 13 -18.97 -20.58 -29.76
CA ALA A 13 -18.28 -20.97 -28.53
C ALA A 13 -16.95 -20.24 -28.36
N ASN A 14 -16.17 -20.07 -29.44
CA ASN A 14 -14.93 -19.32 -29.42
C ASN A 14 -15.16 -17.82 -29.13
N GLN A 15 -16.21 -17.23 -29.70
CA GLN A 15 -16.61 -15.87 -29.40
C GLN A 15 -17.03 -15.72 -27.93
N ALA A 16 -17.81 -16.66 -27.40
CA ALA A 16 -18.19 -16.68 -25.99
C ALA A 16 -16.96 -16.80 -25.08
N HIS A 17 -15.98 -17.63 -25.44
CA HIS A 17 -14.73 -17.79 -24.69
C HIS A 17 -13.94 -16.47 -24.63
N SER A 18 -13.77 -15.80 -25.78
CA SER A 18 -13.07 -14.52 -25.85
C SER A 18 -13.76 -13.42 -25.03
N ILE A 19 -15.11 -13.39 -25.01
CA ILE A 19 -15.87 -12.47 -24.16
C ILE A 19 -15.61 -12.76 -22.67
N ILE A 20 -15.58 -14.04 -22.29
CA ILE A 20 -15.31 -14.46 -20.91
C ILE A 20 -13.88 -14.08 -20.49
N GLU A 21 -12.87 -14.39 -21.31
CA GLU A 21 -11.47 -14.05 -21.01
C GLU A 21 -11.29 -12.55 -20.78
N ARG A 22 -11.85 -11.74 -21.67
CA ARG A 22 -11.80 -10.29 -21.55
C ARG A 22 -12.53 -9.78 -20.30
N GLY A 23 -13.67 -10.39 -19.96
CA GLY A 23 -14.39 -10.10 -18.71
C GLY A 23 -13.61 -10.47 -17.46
N VAL A 24 -12.88 -11.58 -17.47
CA VAL A 24 -12.00 -12.01 -16.37
C VAL A 24 -10.83 -11.06 -16.20
N GLU A 25 -10.22 -10.60 -17.29
CA GLU A 25 -9.14 -9.60 -17.26
C GLU A 25 -9.62 -8.25 -16.69
N GLU A 26 -10.76 -7.75 -17.16
CA GLU A 26 -11.37 -6.51 -16.68
C GLU A 26 -11.72 -6.59 -15.19
N PHE A 27 -12.35 -7.68 -14.76
CA PHE A 27 -12.68 -7.92 -13.36
C PHE A 27 -11.42 -8.00 -12.49
N SER A 28 -10.39 -8.72 -12.95
CA SER A 28 -9.11 -8.83 -12.25
C SER A 28 -8.43 -7.46 -12.11
N LYS A 29 -8.50 -6.62 -13.13
CA LYS A 29 -7.99 -5.24 -13.09
C LYS A 29 -8.76 -4.38 -12.09
N GLN A 30 -10.09 -4.48 -12.06
CA GLN A 30 -10.93 -3.79 -11.08
C GLN A 30 -10.61 -4.23 -9.65
N MET A 31 -10.49 -5.53 -9.40
CA MET A 31 -10.13 -6.06 -8.08
C MET A 31 -8.74 -5.60 -7.63
N ARG A 32 -7.73 -5.60 -8.52
CA ARG A 32 -6.40 -5.05 -8.20
C ARG A 32 -6.47 -3.57 -7.84
N SER A 33 -7.27 -2.78 -8.59
CA SER A 33 -7.46 -1.36 -8.30
C SER A 33 -8.12 -1.11 -6.95
N LEU A 34 -9.18 -1.86 -6.61
CA LEU A 34 -9.86 -1.76 -5.31
C LEU A 34 -8.93 -2.12 -4.15
N ASN A 35 -8.13 -3.18 -4.30
CA ASN A 35 -7.14 -3.58 -3.29
C ASN A 35 -6.07 -2.50 -3.08
N ALA A 36 -5.56 -1.90 -4.15
CA ALA A 36 -4.58 -0.81 -4.05
C ALA A 36 -5.17 0.42 -3.33
N VAL A 37 -6.42 0.79 -3.63
CA VAL A 37 -7.12 1.89 -2.96
C VAL A 37 -7.31 1.59 -1.47
N GLY A 38 -7.71 0.36 -1.12
CA GLY A 38 -7.89 -0.07 0.27
C GLY A 38 -6.59 0.01 1.08
N THR A 39 -5.49 -0.52 0.53
CA THR A 39 -4.16 -0.48 1.16
C THR A 39 -3.67 0.95 1.34
N LEU A 40 -3.82 1.81 0.31
CA LEU A 40 -3.41 3.21 0.38
C LEU A 40 -4.21 3.98 1.42
N LYS A 41 -5.52 3.72 1.52
CA LYS A 41 -6.38 4.32 2.54
C LYS A 41 -5.93 3.92 3.94
N ALA A 42 -5.75 2.63 4.20
CA ALA A 42 -5.30 2.14 5.50
C ALA A 42 -3.92 2.69 5.89
N PHE A 43 -2.99 2.82 4.93
CA PHE A 43 -1.69 3.43 5.14
C PHE A 43 -1.80 4.89 5.59
N ARG A 44 -2.62 5.70 4.90
CA ARG A 44 -2.87 7.11 5.24
C ARG A 44 -3.54 7.25 6.61
N GLU A 45 -4.58 6.46 6.88
CA GLU A 45 -5.28 6.48 8.17
C GLU A 45 -4.34 6.15 9.35
N LYS A 46 -3.42 5.20 9.17
CA LYS A 46 -2.38 4.91 10.17
C LYS A 46 -1.45 6.10 10.40
N ALA A 47 -1.00 6.77 9.33
CA ALA A 47 -0.14 7.93 9.44
C ALA A 47 -0.85 9.13 10.11
N ASP A 48 -2.10 9.38 9.74
CA ASP A 48 -2.93 10.43 10.33
C ASP A 48 -3.17 10.18 11.82
N SER A 49 -3.49 8.93 12.21
CA SER A 49 -3.67 8.57 13.62
C SER A 49 -2.40 8.81 14.46
N ILE A 50 -1.21 8.52 13.89
CA ILE A 50 0.06 8.80 14.55
C ILE A 50 0.26 10.32 14.72
N ARG A 51 0.06 11.10 13.64
CA ARG A 51 0.17 12.56 13.67
C ARG A 51 -0.75 13.15 14.72
N ASP A 52 -2.03 12.79 14.71
CA ASP A 52 -3.04 13.36 15.59
C ASP A 52 -2.74 13.02 17.06
N GLY A 53 -2.29 11.79 17.33
CA GLY A 53 -1.87 11.38 18.66
C GLY A 53 -0.68 12.18 19.20
N GLU A 54 0.34 12.43 18.38
CA GLU A 54 1.50 13.23 18.79
C GLU A 54 1.17 14.72 18.89
N LEU A 55 0.36 15.25 17.97
CA LEU A 55 -0.11 16.64 18.00
C LEU A 55 -0.90 16.93 19.29
N GLN A 56 -1.80 16.03 19.70
CA GLN A 56 -2.54 16.19 20.95
C GLN A 56 -1.64 16.21 22.18
N LYS A 57 -0.55 15.43 22.20
CA LYS A 57 0.44 15.49 23.28
C LYS A 57 1.18 16.82 23.28
N ALA A 58 1.61 17.30 22.11
CA ALA A 58 2.29 18.57 21.96
C ALA A 58 1.42 19.74 22.44
N ILE A 59 0.15 19.79 22.03
CA ILE A 59 -0.81 20.81 22.48
C ILE A 59 -0.94 20.79 24.01
N LYS A 60 -1.08 19.61 24.62
CA LYS A 60 -1.16 19.50 26.09
C LYS A 60 0.10 19.98 26.79
N SER A 61 1.28 19.74 26.23
CA SER A 61 2.54 20.24 26.78
C SER A 61 2.65 21.77 26.68
N LEU A 62 2.28 22.35 25.54
CA LEU A 62 2.24 23.80 25.39
C LEU A 62 1.28 24.46 26.39
N GLN A 63 0.10 23.87 26.59
CA GLN A 63 -0.89 24.36 27.57
C GLN A 63 -0.39 24.29 29.02
N LYS A 64 0.55 23.39 29.32
CA LYS A 64 1.21 23.30 30.63
C LYS A 64 2.32 24.34 30.82
N GLY A 65 2.69 25.07 29.77
CA GLY A 65 3.78 26.05 29.80
C GLY A 65 5.15 25.47 29.48
N ASP A 66 5.22 24.26 28.90
CA ASP A 66 6.49 23.71 28.39
C ASP A 66 7.05 24.62 27.28
N LYS A 67 8.38 24.71 27.17
CA LYS A 67 9.05 25.51 26.13
C LYS A 67 8.66 25.01 24.73
N ALA A 68 8.22 25.92 23.87
CA ALA A 68 7.69 25.59 22.56
C ALA A 68 8.70 24.81 21.69
N GLU A 69 9.97 25.19 21.72
CA GLU A 69 11.04 24.55 20.98
C GLU A 69 11.18 23.07 21.36
N ALA A 70 11.21 22.78 22.66
CA ALA A 70 11.33 21.41 23.17
C ALA A 70 10.10 20.55 22.82
N VAL A 71 8.90 21.15 22.82
CA VAL A 71 7.67 20.47 22.44
C VAL A 71 7.66 20.13 20.94
N LEU A 72 8.06 21.07 20.08
CA LEU A 72 8.13 20.85 18.64
C LEU A 72 9.18 19.80 18.27
N GLU A 73 10.35 19.82 18.92
CA GLU A 73 11.36 18.76 18.77
C GLU A 73 10.84 17.40 19.22
N SER A 74 10.06 17.34 20.30
CA SER A 74 9.45 16.11 20.78
C SER A 74 8.39 15.59 19.80
N LEU A 75 7.54 16.47 19.27
CA LEU A 75 6.53 16.15 18.26
C LEU A 75 7.17 15.58 17.00
N ALA A 76 8.16 16.26 16.44
CA ALA A 76 8.85 15.82 15.22
C ALA A 76 9.50 14.45 15.41
N ARG A 77 10.23 14.24 16.51
CA ARG A 77 10.82 12.94 16.84
C ARG A 77 9.76 11.86 17.05
N GLY A 78 8.68 12.18 17.75
CA GLY A 78 7.59 11.26 18.05
C GLY A 78 6.91 10.74 16.80
N ILE A 79 6.59 11.63 15.85
CA ILE A 79 5.99 11.28 14.57
C ILE A 79 6.95 10.40 13.76
N THR A 80 8.19 10.86 13.55
CA THR A 80 9.18 10.13 12.75
C THR A 80 9.42 8.73 13.30
N ASN A 81 9.70 8.61 14.60
CA ASN A 81 9.98 7.31 15.23
C ASN A 81 8.80 6.35 15.09
N LYS A 82 7.57 6.82 15.29
CA LYS A 82 6.38 5.97 15.18
C LYS A 82 6.08 5.54 13.75
N LEU A 83 6.29 6.41 12.77
CA LEU A 83 6.11 6.08 11.37
C LEU A 83 7.12 5.01 10.92
N ILE A 84 8.39 5.15 11.31
CA ILE A 84 9.46 4.27 10.81
C ILE A 84 9.63 2.99 11.64
N HIS A 85 9.16 2.93 12.88
CA HIS A 85 9.36 1.77 13.75
C HIS A 85 8.86 0.46 13.13
N SER A 86 7.59 0.43 12.71
CA SER A 86 6.96 -0.77 12.15
C SER A 86 7.64 -1.21 10.84
N PRO A 87 7.86 -0.33 9.83
CA PRO A 87 8.64 -0.68 8.65
C PRO A 87 10.06 -1.18 8.98
N SER A 88 10.75 -0.55 9.93
CA SER A 88 12.11 -0.93 10.31
C SER A 88 12.20 -2.33 10.89
N VAL A 89 11.23 -2.72 11.73
CA VAL A 89 11.16 -4.09 12.26
C VAL A 89 10.88 -5.09 11.14
N GLN A 90 9.96 -4.77 10.22
CA GLN A 90 9.63 -5.66 9.10
C GLN A 90 10.80 -5.82 8.12
N MET A 91 11.54 -4.75 7.83
CA MET A 91 12.77 -4.82 7.02
C MET A 91 13.81 -5.74 7.65
N LYS A 92 14.07 -5.59 8.95
CA LYS A 92 15.03 -6.45 9.66
C LYS A 92 14.61 -7.91 9.64
N GLN A 93 13.31 -8.18 9.83
CA GLN A 93 12.78 -9.53 9.78
C GLN A 93 12.91 -10.14 8.38
N ALA A 94 12.51 -9.40 7.34
CA ALA A 94 12.62 -9.85 5.95
C ALA A 94 14.07 -10.17 5.57
N SER A 95 15.02 -9.31 5.96
CA SER A 95 16.46 -9.55 5.76
C SER A 95 16.93 -10.84 6.46
N SER A 96 16.49 -11.07 7.71
CA SER A 96 16.87 -12.29 8.45
C SER A 96 16.29 -13.58 7.87
N GLU A 97 15.18 -13.47 7.13
CA GLU A 97 14.50 -14.59 6.48
C GLU A 97 14.90 -14.77 5.01
N GLY A 98 15.79 -13.94 4.49
CA GLY A 98 16.22 -13.97 3.08
C GLY A 98 15.13 -13.55 2.09
N ARG A 99 14.16 -12.71 2.52
CA ARG A 99 13.07 -12.18 1.70
C ARG A 99 13.49 -10.89 1.00
N ASP A 100 14.44 -11.01 0.07
CA ASP A 100 15.03 -9.87 -0.65
C ASP A 100 14.00 -9.09 -1.48
N GLU A 101 12.94 -9.75 -1.95
CA GLU A 101 11.82 -9.12 -2.67
C GLU A 101 11.10 -8.05 -1.84
N VAL A 102 11.03 -8.23 -0.51
CA VAL A 102 10.42 -7.26 0.39
C VAL A 102 11.31 -6.03 0.53
N LEU A 103 12.64 -6.22 0.52
CA LEU A 103 13.59 -5.12 0.60
C LEU A 103 13.56 -4.28 -0.69
N GLN A 104 13.52 -4.92 -1.85
CA GLN A 104 13.38 -4.26 -3.15
C GLN A 104 12.08 -3.45 -3.24
N LEU A 105 10.95 -4.02 -2.82
CA LEU A 105 9.68 -3.29 -2.78
C LEU A 105 9.73 -2.07 -1.85
N ILE A 106 10.43 -2.16 -0.71
CA ILE A 106 10.56 -1.02 0.20
C ILE A 106 11.47 0.05 -0.41
N GLN A 107 12.54 -0.34 -1.11
CA GLN A 107 13.39 0.59 -1.83
C GLN A 107 12.61 1.38 -2.89
N GLU A 108 11.81 0.68 -3.70
CA GLU A 108 10.95 1.29 -4.72
C GLU A 108 9.88 2.19 -4.10
N LEU A 109 9.19 1.73 -3.05
CA LEU A 109 8.10 2.49 -2.42
C LEU A 109 8.56 3.76 -1.71
N PHE A 110 9.81 3.80 -1.23
CA PHE A 110 10.33 4.92 -0.43
C PHE A 110 11.36 5.78 -1.15
N ASP A 111 11.67 5.54 -2.43
CA ASP A 111 12.60 6.43 -3.12
C ASP A 111 14.08 6.12 -2.79
N LEU A 112 14.41 4.92 -2.31
CA LEU A 112 15.69 4.68 -1.61
C LEU A 112 16.83 4.23 -2.54
N ASP A 113 16.54 3.91 -3.80
CA ASP A 113 17.54 3.48 -4.80
C ASP A 113 18.33 4.65 -5.42
N GLN A 114 18.55 5.70 -4.64
CA GLN A 114 19.29 6.90 -5.05
C GLN A 114 20.75 6.86 -4.53
N GLU A 115 21.60 6.05 -5.19
CA GLU A 115 22.88 6.44 -5.82
C GLU A 115 23.66 5.17 -6.27
N PRO A 116 24.40 5.24 -7.40
CA PRO A 116 25.26 4.15 -7.91
C PRO A 116 26.49 3.87 -7.05
#